data_AF-A0A1J3FMF5-F1
#
_entry.id   AF-A0A1J3FMF5-F1
#
_cell.length_a   1.000
_cell.length_b   1.000
_cell.length_c   1.000
_cell.angle_alpha   90.00
_cell.angle_beta   90.00
_cell.angle_gamma   90.00
#
_symmetry.space_group_name_H-M   'P 1'
#
loop_
_entity.id
_entity.type
_entity.pdbx_description
1 polymer ?
#
loop_
_entity_poly.entity_id
_entity_poly.type
_entity_poly.pdbx_seq_one_letter_code
_entity_poly.pdbx_strand_id
1 'polypeptide(L)'
;TIFPHNIGLGATRDADLNKRIGAATALEVRASGVHWTFAPCVAVLGDPRWGRCYESYGEAANIVCEMSSLISGLQGEPPEEHPNGYPFLAGRN
;
A
#
# COMPACT_ATOMS: atom_id res chain seq x y z
N THR A 1 9.22 -1.87 -11.92
CA THR A 1 9.26 -3.30 -11.55
C THR A 1 7.86 -3.87 -11.49
N ILE A 2 7.70 -5.18 -11.73
CA ILE A 2 6.44 -5.90 -11.53
C ILE A 2 6.56 -6.74 -10.26
N PHE A 3 5.83 -6.36 -9.21
CA PHE A 3 5.79 -7.08 -7.93
C PHE A 3 4.70 -8.16 -7.94
N PRO A 4 4.74 -9.14 -7.01
CA PRO A 4 3.67 -10.11 -6.83
C PRO A 4 2.31 -9.44 -6.57
N HIS A 5 1.22 -10.09 -6.96
CA HIS A 5 -0.14 -9.63 -6.65
C HIS A 5 -0.40 -9.57 -5.14
N ASN A 6 -1.29 -8.65 -4.73
CA ASN A 6 -1.64 -8.42 -3.32
C ASN A 6 -2.08 -9.69 -2.60
N ILE A 7 -2.76 -10.63 -3.25
CA ILE A 7 -3.16 -11.89 -2.60
C ILE A 7 -1.94 -12.74 -2.18
N GLY A 8 -0.87 -12.70 -2.97
CA GLY A 8 0.39 -13.34 -2.62
C GLY A 8 1.14 -12.59 -1.52
N LEU A 9 1.07 -11.26 -1.53
CA LEU A 9 1.66 -10.41 -0.48
C LEU A 9 0.90 -10.56 0.85
N GLY A 10 -0.42 -10.69 0.83
CA GLY A 10 -1.22 -10.97 2.02
C GLY A 10 -0.91 -12.33 2.64
N ALA A 11 -0.53 -13.32 1.81
CA ALA A 11 -0.12 -14.63 2.29
C ALA A 11 1.21 -14.60 3.06
N THR A 12 2.08 -13.60 2.86
CA THR A 12 3.34 -13.47 3.62
C THR A 12 3.11 -13.03 5.06
N ARG A 13 2.04 -12.26 5.31
CA ARG A 13 1.78 -11.58 6.60
C ARG A 13 2.97 -10.74 7.07
N ASP A 14 3.69 -10.14 6.11
CA ASP A 14 4.86 -9.31 6.37
C ASP A 14 4.58 -7.86 5.95
N ALA A 15 4.14 -7.06 6.92
CA ALA A 15 3.83 -5.65 6.71
C ALA A 15 5.07 -4.82 6.33
N ASP A 16 6.23 -5.18 6.88
CA ASP A 16 7.48 -4.47 6.59
C ASP A 16 7.94 -4.73 5.15
N LEU A 17 7.80 -5.97 4.66
CA LEU A 17 7.99 -6.26 3.24
C LEU A 17 7.08 -5.40 2.37
N ASN A 18 5.80 -5.28 2.71
CA ASN A 18 4.85 -4.52 1.90
C ASN A 18 5.15 -3.01 1.92
N LYS A 19 5.60 -2.48 3.06
CA LYS A 19 6.12 -1.11 3.18
C LYS A 19 7.35 -0.88 2.31
N ARG A 20 8.32 -1.81 2.29
CA ARG A 20 9.50 -1.72 1.42
C ARG A 20 9.14 -1.78 -0.07
N ILE A 21 8.17 -2.61 -0.45
CA ILE A 21 7.62 -2.65 -1.82
C ILE A 21 7.00 -1.29 -2.18
N GLY A 22 6.23 -0.68 -1.27
CA GLY A 22 5.70 0.67 -1.43
C GLY A 22 6.79 1.70 -1.68
N ALA A 23 7.88 1.68 -0.91
CA ALA A 23 9.00 2.60 -1.07
C ALA A 23 9.72 2.43 -2.43
N ALA A 24 9.95 1.19 -2.86
CA ALA A 24 10.51 0.90 -4.17
C ALA A 24 9.59 1.38 -5.31
N THR A 25 8.28 1.11 -5.19
CA THR A 25 7.27 1.57 -6.15
C THR A 25 7.24 3.09 -6.23
N ALA A 26 7.30 3.79 -5.10
CA ALA A 26 7.31 5.26 -5.05
C ALA A 26 8.53 5.85 -5.77
N LEU A 27 9.71 5.23 -5.62
CA LEU A 27 10.92 5.64 -6.32
C LEU A 27 10.75 5.54 -7.85
N GLU A 28 10.19 4.43 -8.32
CA GLU A 28 9.96 4.19 -9.75
C GLU A 28 8.88 5.11 -10.34
N VAL A 29 7.78 5.32 -9.62
CA VAL A 29 6.70 6.23 -10.02
C VAL A 29 7.21 7.67 -10.12
N ARG A 30 8.01 8.13 -9.14
CA ARG A 30 8.64 9.46 -9.22
C ARG A 30 9.63 9.55 -10.38
N ALA A 31 10.40 8.50 -10.65
CA ALA A 31 11.35 8.48 -11.75
C ALA A 31 10.68 8.54 -13.13
N SER A 32 9.41 8.12 -13.25
CA SER A 32 8.62 8.26 -14.49
C SER A 32 7.93 9.63 -14.64
N GLY A 33 8.12 10.56 -13.68
CA GLY A 33 7.52 11.89 -13.69
C GLY A 33 6.09 11.94 -13.15
N VAL A 34 5.59 10.85 -12.56
CA VAL A 34 4.26 10.78 -11.96
C VAL A 34 4.35 10.95 -10.45
N HIS A 35 3.38 11.65 -9.87
CA HIS A 35 3.38 11.97 -8.42
C HIS A 35 2.29 11.24 -7.63
N TRP A 36 1.53 10.36 -8.28
CA TRP A 36 0.44 9.58 -7.68
C TRP A 36 0.45 8.13 -8.19
N THR A 37 -0.21 7.25 -7.46
CA THR A 37 -0.48 5.87 -7.90
C THR A 37 -1.87 5.45 -7.47
N PHE A 38 -2.50 4.55 -8.22
CA PHE A 38 -3.81 3.96 -7.89
C PHE A 38 -3.62 2.66 -7.09
N ALA A 39 -2.81 2.72 -6.04
CA ALA A 39 -2.45 1.57 -5.20
C ALA A 39 -2.38 1.98 -3.71
N PRO A 40 -2.56 1.02 -2.78
CA PRO A 40 -3.00 -0.36 -3.00
C PRO A 40 -4.52 -0.49 -3.11
N CYS A 41 -5.01 -1.62 -3.64
CA CYS A 41 -6.39 -2.02 -3.44
C CYS A 41 -6.55 -2.63 -2.03
N VAL A 42 -7.30 -1.96 -1.16
CA VAL A 42 -7.57 -2.40 0.24
C VAL A 42 -8.95 -3.05 0.41
N ALA A 43 -9.46 -3.65 -0.66
CA ALA A 43 -10.72 -4.39 -0.59
C ALA A 43 -10.55 -5.65 0.27
N VAL A 44 -11.52 -5.91 1.15
CA VAL A 44 -11.64 -7.20 1.84
C VAL A 44 -12.34 -8.18 0.92
N LEU A 45 -11.70 -9.32 0.66
CA LEU A 45 -12.28 -10.35 -0.21
C LEU A 45 -13.50 -10.99 0.45
N GLY A 46 -14.68 -10.87 -0.18
CA GLY A 46 -15.90 -11.54 0.28
C GLY A 46 -16.30 -12.75 -0.56
N ASP A 47 -16.22 -12.63 -1.89
CA ASP A 47 -16.55 -13.71 -2.83
C ASP A 47 -15.34 -13.95 -3.76
N PRO A 48 -14.74 -15.16 -3.78
CA PRO A 48 -13.59 -15.46 -4.63
C PRO A 48 -13.88 -15.38 -6.13
N ARG A 49 -15.16 -15.37 -6.55
CA ARG A 49 -15.59 -15.15 -7.93
C ARG A 49 -15.49 -13.69 -8.35
N TRP A 50 -15.24 -12.77 -7.42
CA TRP A 50 -14.91 -11.39 -7.76
C TRP A 50 -13.65 -11.37 -8.63
N GLY A 51 -13.77 -10.92 -9.88
CA GLY A 51 -12.71 -11.04 -10.89
C GLY A 51 -11.40 -10.31 -10.58
N ARG A 52 -11.34 -9.51 -9.51
CA ARG A 52 -10.15 -8.83 -9.00
C ARG A 52 -9.74 -9.31 -7.61
N CYS A 53 -10.14 -10.52 -7.21
CA CYS A 53 -9.80 -11.10 -5.92
C CYS A 53 -8.28 -11.13 -5.65
N TYR A 54 -7.46 -11.25 -6.70
CA TYR A 54 -6.00 -11.20 -6.61
C TYR A 54 -5.45 -9.83 -6.19
N GLU A 55 -6.24 -8.76 -6.28
CA GLU A 55 -5.86 -7.41 -5.83
C GLU A 55 -6.19 -7.15 -4.35
N SER A 56 -6.94 -8.04 -3.70
CA SER A 56 -7.11 -8.02 -2.24
C SER A 56 -5.92 -8.69 -1.55
N TYR A 57 -5.66 -8.30 -0.30
CA TYR A 57 -4.72 -9.02 0.57
C TYR A 57 -5.35 -10.25 1.25
N GLY A 58 -6.67 -10.46 1.13
CA GLY A 58 -7.37 -11.60 1.69
C GLY A 58 -8.77 -11.26 2.21
N GLU A 59 -9.43 -12.26 2.79
CA GLU A 59 -10.78 -12.12 3.35
C GLU A 59 -10.82 -11.57 4.79
N ALA A 60 -9.69 -11.62 5.48
CA ALA A 60 -9.59 -11.18 6.86
C ALA A 60 -9.24 -9.69 6.93
N ALA A 61 -10.15 -8.88 7.47
CA ALA A 61 -10.00 -7.42 7.54
C ALA A 61 -8.73 -6.99 8.30
N ASN A 62 -8.33 -7.71 9.34
CA ASN A 62 -7.10 -7.42 10.08
C ASN A 62 -5.84 -7.58 9.21
N ILE A 63 -5.80 -8.60 8.35
CA ILE A 63 -4.68 -8.80 7.40
C ILE A 63 -4.66 -7.67 6.38
N VAL A 64 -5.82 -7.28 5.84
CA VAL A 64 -5.93 -6.16 4.89
C VAL A 64 -5.45 -4.85 5.53
N CYS A 65 -5.83 -4.59 6.78
CA CYS A 65 -5.36 -3.42 7.53
C CYS A 65 -3.84 -3.47 7.74
N GLU A 66 -3.28 -4.60 8.14
CA GLU A 66 -1.84 -4.75 8.38
C GLU A 66 -1.02 -4.56 7.09
N MET A 67 -1.47 -5.16 5.98
CA MET A 67 -0.82 -5.03 4.68
C MET A 67 -1.00 -3.63 4.06
N SER A 68 -1.92 -2.81 4.57
CA SER A 68 -2.07 -1.42 4.11
C SER A 68 -0.84 -0.54 4.42
N SER A 69 0.14 -1.04 5.18
CA SER A 69 1.48 -0.49 5.37
C SER A 69 2.23 -0.11 4.08
N LEU A 70 1.85 -0.67 2.93
CA LEU A 70 2.30 -0.21 1.61
C LEU A 70 2.03 1.29 1.39
N ILE A 71 0.94 1.84 1.95
CA ILE A 71 0.60 3.28 1.87
C ILE A 71 1.70 4.14 2.51
N SER A 72 2.17 3.76 3.70
CA SER A 72 3.30 4.44 4.34
C SER A 72 4.59 4.29 3.53
N GLY A 73 4.77 3.15 2.85
CA GLY A 73 5.88 2.98 1.89
C GLY A 73 5.80 3.96 0.72
N LEU A 74 4.59 4.18 0.19
CA LEU A 74 4.37 5.10 -0.93
C LEU A 74 4.56 6.58 -0.54
N GLN A 75 4.02 6.97 0.62
CA GLN A 75 3.89 8.36 1.03
C GLN A 75 5.00 8.84 1.99
N GLY A 76 5.68 7.90 2.66
CA GLY A 76 6.47 8.18 3.86
C GLY A 76 5.60 8.23 5.11
N GLU A 77 6.25 8.31 6.27
CA GLU A 77 5.57 8.51 7.55
C GLU A 77 5.40 10.02 7.82
N PRO A 78 4.25 10.44 8.37
CA PRO A 78 4.12 11.79 8.89
C PRO A 78 5.09 12.01 10.08
N PRO A 79 5.58 13.24 10.31
CA PRO A 79 6.31 13.60 11.52
C PRO A 79 5.49 13.30 12.78
N GLU A 80 6.17 13.01 13.88
CA GLU A 80 5.53 12.63 15.14
C GLU A 80 4.60 13.73 15.69
N GLU A 81 4.89 15.00 15.40
CA GLU A 81 4.04 16.12 15.82
C GLU A 81 2.86 16.40 14.87
N HIS A 82 2.67 15.60 13.81
CA HIS A 82 1.61 15.86 12.83
C HIS A 82 0.21 15.53 13.41
N PRO A 83 -0.77 16.44 13.29
CA PRO A 83 -2.09 16.25 13.88
C PRO A 83 -2.88 15.14 13.18
N ASN A 84 -3.39 14.19 13.97
CA ASN A 84 -4.28 13.13 13.51
C ASN A 84 -5.52 13.68 12.79
N GLY A 85 -5.90 13.03 11.69
CA GLY A 85 -7.07 13.39 10.90
C GLY A 85 -6.82 14.42 9.78
N TYR A 86 -5.61 14.97 9.70
CA TYR A 86 -5.21 15.85 8.61
C TYR A 86 -4.33 15.09 7.59
N PRO A 87 -4.47 15.34 6.27
CA PRO A 87 -3.53 14.80 5.31
C PRO A 87 -2.12 15.37 5.54
N PHE A 88 -1.12 14.50 5.60
CA PHE A 88 0.28 14.91 5.56
C PHE A 88 0.75 14.99 4.10
N LEU A 89 1.20 16.17 3.69
CA LEU A 89 1.84 16.41 2.40
C LEU A 89 3.25 16.91 2.66
N ALA A 90 4.25 16.10 2.37
CA ALA A 90 5.64 16.53 2.41
C ALA A 90 5.92 17.47 1.22
N GLY A 91 5.95 18.79 1.47
CA GLY A 91 6.36 19.84 0.53
C GLY A 91 5.96 21.22 1.08
N ARG A 92 6.83 22.23 1.19
CA ARG A 92 7.92 22.68 0.32
C ARG A 92 9.12 23.15 1.14
N ASN A 93 10.33 22.70 0.77
CA ASN A 93 11.55 23.52 0.77
C ASN A 93 12.20 23.34 -0.59
#